data_AF-A0A3A4UPK5-F1
#
_entry.id   AF-A0A3A4UPK5-F1
#
_cell.length_a   1.000
_cell.length_b   1.000
_cell.length_c   1.000
_cell.angle_alpha   90.00
_cell.angle_beta   90.00
_cell.angle_gamma   90.00
#
_symmetry.space_group_name_H-M   'P 1'
#
loop_
_entity.id
_entity.type
_entity.pdbx_description
1 polymer ?
#
loop_
_entity_poly.entity_id
_entity_poly.type
_entity_poly.pdbx_seq_one_letter_code
_entity_poly.pdbx_strand_id
1 'polypeptide(L)'
;MLTQEQVNAVFAQLRIIHKAHWKAPKVEDVKKEIAQKGAFLFLIGKDPYVAQVRITEDTISYEVNPALPERMRMQANDMKRRFERLF
;
A
#
# COMPACT_ATOMS: atom_id res chain seq x y z
N MET A 1 14.40 -10.67 -4.39
CA MET A 1 13.12 -11.30 -4.76
C MET A 1 12.10 -11.04 -3.66
N LEU A 2 10.89 -10.60 -4.02
CA LEU A 2 9.79 -10.39 -3.07
C LEU A 2 9.45 -11.70 -2.32
N THR A 3 9.39 -11.65 -0.98
CA THR A 3 9.05 -12.79 -0.11
C THR A 3 7.68 -12.65 0.54
N GLN A 4 7.10 -13.76 1.03
CA GLN A 4 5.85 -13.70 1.78
C GLN A 4 6.00 -12.89 3.08
N GLU A 5 7.16 -12.92 3.71
CA GLU A 5 7.46 -12.12 4.91
C GLU A 5 7.40 -10.62 4.61
N GLN A 6 7.96 -10.18 3.48
CA GLN A 6 7.90 -8.78 3.05
C GLN A 6 6.46 -8.33 2.79
N VAL A 7 5.67 -9.16 2.08
CA VAL A 7 4.24 -8.87 1.85
C VAL A 7 3.48 -8.81 3.18
N ASN A 8 3.76 -9.74 4.10
CA ASN A 8 3.15 -9.75 5.43
C ASN A 8 3.53 -8.52 6.24
N ALA A 9 4.79 -8.09 6.19
CA ALA A 9 5.28 -6.89 6.89
C ALA A 9 4.60 -5.63 6.37
N VAL A 10 4.51 -5.45 5.05
CA VAL A 10 3.77 -4.34 4.43
C VAL A 10 2.32 -4.30 4.92
N PHE A 11 1.61 -5.42 4.83
CA PHE A 11 0.21 -5.46 5.23
C PHE A 11 0.01 -5.35 6.75
N ALA A 12 0.93 -5.87 7.57
CA ALA A 12 0.92 -5.64 9.02
C ALA A 12 1.03 -4.14 9.33
N GLN A 13 1.92 -3.44 8.61
CA GLN A 13 2.08 -2.02 8.79
C GLN A 13 0.85 -1.21 8.36
N LEU A 14 0.24 -1.58 7.24
CA LEU A 14 -1.01 -0.96 6.78
C LEU A 14 -2.14 -1.15 7.80
N ARG A 15 -2.24 -2.30 8.46
CA ARG A 15 -3.23 -2.53 9.54
C ARG A 15 -3.03 -1.57 10.70
N ILE A 16 -1.79 -1.33 11.13
CA ILE A 16 -1.49 -0.43 12.25
C ILE A 16 -1.86 1.01 11.88
N ILE A 17 -1.44 1.48 10.71
CA ILE A 17 -1.65 2.87 10.26
C ILE A 17 -3.13 3.16 10.04
N HIS A 18 -3.82 2.25 9.34
CA HIS A 18 -5.22 2.45 8.94
C HIS A 18 -6.23 1.90 9.94
N LYS A 19 -5.77 1.25 11.02
CA LYS A 19 -6.62 0.55 12.00
C LYS A 19 -7.62 -0.38 11.29
N ALA A 20 -7.13 -1.12 10.30
CA ALA A 20 -7.92 -1.99 9.43
C ALA A 20 -7.46 -3.45 9.54
N HIS A 21 -8.32 -4.39 9.15
CA HIS A 21 -8.06 -5.83 9.24
C HIS A 21 -7.85 -6.49 7.86
N TRP A 22 -7.07 -5.86 6.97
CA TRP A 22 -6.82 -6.42 5.64
C TRP A 22 -5.95 -7.67 5.71
N LYS A 23 -6.35 -8.74 5.02
CA LYS A 23 -5.52 -9.94 4.88
C LYS A 23 -4.39 -9.68 3.87
N ALA A 24 -3.19 -10.14 4.20
CA ALA A 24 -2.08 -10.08 3.27
C ALA A 24 -2.33 -11.10 2.12
N PRO A 25 -2.18 -10.70 0.86
CA PRO A 25 -2.27 -11.62 -0.27
C PRO A 25 -1.12 -12.63 -0.25
N LYS A 26 -1.27 -13.73 -0.98
CA LYS A 26 -0.17 -14.67 -1.19
C LYS A 26 0.87 -14.02 -2.11
N VAL A 27 2.14 -14.23 -1.82
CA VAL A 27 3.25 -13.70 -2.62
C VAL A 27 3.20 -14.16 -4.08
N GLU A 28 2.66 -15.35 -4.34
CA GLU A 28 2.46 -15.88 -5.70
C GLU A 28 1.48 -15.02 -6.50
N ASP A 29 0.36 -14.62 -5.90
CA ASP A 29 -0.63 -13.76 -6.54
C ASP A 29 -0.05 -12.36 -6.81
N VAL A 30 0.69 -11.81 -5.83
CA VAL A 30 1.38 -10.52 -5.97
C VAL A 30 2.41 -10.57 -7.10
N LYS A 31 3.25 -11.62 -7.15
CA LYS A 31 4.24 -11.81 -8.22
C LYS A 31 3.60 -11.98 -9.58
N LYS A 32 2.51 -12.75 -9.66
CA LYS A 32 1.76 -12.94 -10.91
C LYS A 32 1.20 -11.61 -11.42
N GLU A 33 0.65 -10.78 -10.54
CA GLU A 33 0.15 -9.48 -10.92
C GLU A 33 1.27 -8.51 -11.34
N ILE A 34 2.40 -8.51 -10.63
CA ILE A 34 3.59 -7.74 -11.03
C ILE A 34 4.10 -8.19 -12.40
N ALA A 35 4.17 -9.49 -12.66
CA ALA A 35 4.60 -10.01 -13.97
C ALA A 35 3.63 -9.63 -15.11
N GLN A 36 2.32 -9.53 -14.81
CA GLN A 36 1.30 -9.20 -15.81
C GLN A 36 1.13 -7.70 -16.05
N LYS A 37 1.23 -6.88 -15.00
CA LYS A 37 0.87 -5.45 -15.01
C LYS A 37 2.05 -4.53 -14.69
N GLY A 38 3.21 -5.08 -14.33
CA GLY A 38 4.39 -4.36 -13.86
C GLY A 38 4.33 -3.93 -12.40
N ALA A 39 3.16 -4.01 -11.74
CA ALA A 39 3.00 -3.68 -10.33
C ALA A 39 1.75 -4.33 -9.74
N PHE A 40 1.79 -4.61 -8.44
CA PHE A 40 0.62 -4.90 -7.62
C PHE A 40 0.12 -3.61 -6.97
N LEU A 41 -1.16 -3.31 -7.12
CA LEU A 41 -1.80 -2.10 -6.60
C LEU A 41 -2.83 -2.46 -5.53
N PHE A 42 -2.65 -1.93 -4.33
CA PHE A 42 -3.62 -2.05 -3.25
C PHE A 42 -4.23 -0.69 -2.95
N LEU A 43 -5.51 -0.52 -3.30
CA LEU A 43 -6.26 0.72 -3.06
C LEU A 43 -6.81 0.75 -1.64
N ILE A 44 -6.63 1.88 -0.96
CA ILE A 44 -7.07 2.12 0.41
C ILE A 44 -8.22 3.13 0.40
N GLY A 45 -9.36 2.75 0.99
CA GLY A 45 -10.57 3.57 1.04
C GLY A 45 -11.57 3.25 -0.08
N LYS A 46 -12.73 3.91 -0.04
CA LYS A 46 -13.77 3.82 -1.08
C LYS A 46 -13.75 5.09 -1.92
N ASP A 47 -14.23 4.99 -3.17
CA ASP A 47 -14.18 6.05 -4.19
C ASP A 47 -14.63 7.44 -3.69
N PRO A 48 -13.80 8.50 -3.83
CA PRO A 48 -12.41 8.48 -4.29
C PRO A 48 -11.49 7.78 -3.29
N TYR A 49 -10.67 6.84 -3.77
CA TYR A 49 -9.68 6.15 -2.94
C TYR A 49 -8.79 7.15 -2.22
N VAL A 50 -8.40 6.84 -0.98
CA VAL A 50 -7.62 7.74 -0.13
C VAL A 50 -6.14 7.67 -0.51
N ALA A 51 -5.63 6.45 -0.68
CA ALA A 51 -4.26 6.20 -1.05
C ALA A 51 -4.15 4.86 -1.78
N GLN A 52 -3.00 4.60 -2.39
CA GLN A 52 -2.66 3.33 -2.97
C GLN A 52 -1.27 2.90 -2.53
N VAL A 53 -1.10 1.59 -2.32
CA VAL A 53 0.21 0.98 -2.12
C VAL A 53 0.58 0.27 -3.40
N ARG A 54 1.70 0.68 -3.99
CA ARG A 54 2.24 0.12 -5.23
C ARG A 54 3.48 -0.70 -4.90
N ILE A 55 3.41 -1.99 -5.19
CA ILE A 55 4.51 -2.95 -5.02
C ILE A 55 5.01 -3.34 -6.41
N THR A 56 6.29 -3.14 -6.67
CA THR A 56 7.00 -3.58 -7.87
C THR A 56 8.06 -4.63 -7.48
N GLU A 57 8.85 -5.11 -8.44
CA GLU A 57 9.98 -6.00 -8.11
C GLU A 57 11.05 -5.32 -7.26
N ASP A 58 11.22 -4.02 -7.45
CA ASP A 58 12.33 -3.25 -6.86
C ASP A 58 11.89 -2.36 -5.70
N THR A 59 10.64 -1.89 -5.70
CA THR A 59 10.19 -0.83 -4.79
C THR A 59 8.79 -1.06 -4.24
N ILE A 60 8.57 -0.59 -3.01
CA ILE A 60 7.27 -0.50 -2.36
C ILE A 60 7.01 0.98 -2.09
N SER A 61 5.90 1.50 -2.58
CA SER A 61 5.57 2.93 -2.48
C SER A 61 4.15 3.13 -1.99
N TYR A 62 3.96 4.20 -1.20
CA TYR A 62 2.67 4.65 -0.73
C TYR A 62 2.33 5.98 -1.42
N GLU A 63 1.28 6.00 -2.20
CA GLU A 63 0.86 7.16 -3.00
C GLU A 63 -0.49 7.66 -2.52
N VAL A 64 -0.55 8.93 -2.11
CA VAL A 64 -1.80 9.58 -1.68
C VAL A 64 -2.56 10.04 -2.92
N ASN A 65 -3.88 9.87 -2.94
CA ASN A 65 -4.69 10.37 -4.05
C ASN A 65 -4.64 11.92 -4.11
N PRO A 66 -4.13 12.50 -5.22
CA PRO A 66 -3.99 13.95 -5.34
C PRO A 66 -5.34 14.68 -5.43
N ALA A 67 -6.40 13.98 -5.85
CA ALA A 67 -7.75 14.52 -6.01
C ALA A 67 -8.51 14.67 -4.68
N LEU A 68 -7.93 14.24 -3.56
CA LEU A 68 -8.55 14.42 -2.24
C LEU A 68 -8.65 15.89 -1.84
N PRO A 69 -9.71 16.28 -1.12
CA PRO A 69 -9.77 17.56 -0.42
C PRO A 69 -8.54 17.76 0.46
N GLU A 70 -8.06 18.99 0.58
CA GLU A 70 -6.80 19.31 1.29
C GLU A 70 -6.73 18.71 2.70
N ARG A 71 -7.81 18.81 3.48
CA ARG A 71 -7.89 18.22 4.82
C ARG A 71 -7.67 16.71 4.82
N MET A 72 -8.28 15.98 3.87
CA MET A 72 -8.10 14.53 3.75
C MET A 72 -6.71 14.18 3.23
N ARG A 73 -6.20 14.96 2.27
CA ARG A 73 -4.85 14.82 1.73
C ARG A 73 -3.79 15.01 2.81
N MET A 74 -3.96 15.95 3.74
CA MET A 74 -3.04 16.13 4.88
C MET A 74 -3.03 14.90 5.79
N GLN A 75 -4.19 14.35 6.12
CA GLN A 75 -4.28 13.13 6.94
C GLN A 75 -3.65 11.92 6.24
N ALA A 76 -3.93 11.73 4.94
CA ALA A 76 -3.34 10.65 4.15
C ALA A 76 -1.81 10.81 4.00
N ASN A 77 -1.29 12.03 3.92
CA ASN A 77 0.15 12.27 3.93
C ASN A 77 0.80 11.99 5.28
N ASP A 78 0.11 12.23 6.40
CA ASP A 78 0.59 11.80 7.72
C ASP A 78 0.68 10.26 7.79
N MET A 79 -0.32 9.56 7.27
CA MET A 79 -0.29 8.09 7.14
C MET A 79 0.86 7.61 6.26
N LYS A 80 1.09 8.24 5.10
CA LYS A 80 2.22 7.98 4.22
C LYS A 80 3.56 8.11 4.96
N ARG A 81 3.78 9.22 5.68
CA ARG A 81 5.00 9.44 6.47
C ARG A 81 5.21 8.37 7.54
N ARG A 82 4.15 7.91 8.18
CA ARG A 82 4.23 6.80 9.16
C ARG A 82 4.58 5.48 8.50
N PHE A 83 4.11 5.24 7.28
CA PHE A 83 4.44 4.04 6.50
C PHE A 83 5.91 4.05 6.08
N GLU A 84 6.39 5.16 5.54
CA GLU A 84 7.76 5.31 5.02
C GLU A 84 8.84 5.31 6.11
N ARG A 85 8.51 5.69 7.36
CA ARG A 85 9.48 5.64 8.48
C ARG A 85 9.87 4.23 8.91
N LEU A 86 9.18 3.21 8.42
CA LEU A 86 9.33 1.82 8.88
C LEU A 86 10.03 0.93 7.85
N PHE A 87 10.49 1.53 6.74
CA PHE A 87 11.33 0.94 5.70
C PHE A 87 12.55 1.83 5.47
#